data_AF-A0A5J4ZL66-F1
#
_entry.id   AF-A0A5J4ZL66-F1
#
_cell.length_a   1.000
_cell.length_b   1.000
_cell.length_c   1.000
_cell.angle_alpha   90.00
_cell.angle_beta   90.00
_cell.angle_gamma   90.00
#
_symmetry.space_group_name_H-M   'P 1'
#
loop_
_entity.id
_entity.type
_entity.pdbx_description
1 polymer ?
#
loop_
_entity_poly.entity_id
_entity_poly.type
_entity_poly.pdbx_seq_one_letter_code
_entity_poly.pdbx_strand_id
1 'polypeptide(L)'
;MASPFGNLIDNASSPYFLHHGDSPGAVLVSQPLTGDNYSTWSRSMSMALSAKNKLGFIDGSISRPSQQTDKLFDAWSRCNNMVLSWILNSVSKDLAASIIFIDTAAAVWKDLKERFSQSNAPRIFQLQQAISSLSQNQQSVLLMDPLPPINKVFSLILQEERQREVASITHPAMEPAALLSHHTPHPPRNDAK
;
A
#
# COMPACT_ATOMS: atom_id res chain seq x y z
N MET A 1 -33.52 4.99 -51.06
CA MET A 1 -32.28 5.54 -50.49
C MET A 1 -32.13 4.96 -49.09
N ALA A 2 -31.11 4.12 -48.86
CA ALA A 2 -30.85 3.57 -47.53
C ALA A 2 -30.30 4.68 -46.62
N SER A 3 -30.93 4.91 -45.47
CA SER A 3 -30.44 5.91 -44.51
C SER A 3 -29.01 5.55 -44.05
N PRO A 4 -28.07 6.50 -44.01
CA PRO A 4 -26.66 6.25 -43.66
C PRO A 4 -26.49 5.69 -42.22
N PHE A 5 -27.52 5.80 -41.39
CA PHE A 5 -27.56 5.29 -40.02
C PHE A 5 -27.88 3.78 -39.90
N GLY A 6 -28.45 3.15 -40.94
CA GLY A 6 -28.77 1.72 -40.89
C GLY A 6 -27.52 0.84 -40.77
N ASN A 7 -26.39 1.29 -41.31
CA ASN A 7 -25.13 0.55 -41.26
C ASN A 7 -24.36 0.68 -39.92
N LEU A 8 -24.68 1.67 -39.07
CA LEU A 8 -23.90 1.91 -37.85
C LEU A 8 -24.35 1.06 -36.66
N ILE A 9 -25.59 0.57 -36.66
CA ILE A 9 -26.18 -0.16 -35.52
C ILE A 9 -26.08 -1.68 -35.74
N ASP A 10 -26.21 -2.12 -36.99
CA ASP A 10 -26.26 -3.55 -37.35
C ASP A 10 -24.88 -4.13 -37.73
N ASN A 11 -23.83 -3.29 -37.78
CA ASN A 11 -22.47 -3.76 -37.98
C ASN A 11 -21.93 -4.42 -36.71
N ALA A 12 -21.42 -5.65 -36.82
CA ALA A 12 -20.81 -6.39 -35.71
C ALA A 12 -19.61 -5.65 -35.07
N SER A 13 -18.94 -4.77 -35.80
CA SER A 13 -17.87 -3.92 -35.26
C SER A 13 -18.39 -2.67 -34.53
N SER A 14 -19.69 -2.41 -34.54
CA SER A 14 -20.29 -1.27 -33.86
C SER A 14 -20.26 -1.45 -32.35
N PRO A 15 -19.93 -0.41 -31.57
CA PRO A 15 -20.07 -0.47 -30.12
C PRO A 15 -21.55 -0.59 -29.67
N TYR A 16 -22.49 -0.25 -30.54
CA TYR A 16 -23.95 -0.37 -30.30
C TYR A 16 -24.51 -1.77 -30.56
N PHE A 17 -23.71 -2.67 -31.12
CA PHE A 17 -24.13 -4.03 -31.41
C PHE A 17 -24.09 -4.90 -30.14
N LEU A 18 -25.15 -5.66 -29.89
CA LEU A 18 -25.21 -6.67 -28.82
C LEU A 18 -25.18 -8.05 -29.46
N HIS A 19 -24.21 -8.88 -29.05
CA HIS A 19 -24.11 -10.25 -29.55
C HIS A 19 -25.18 -11.14 -28.91
N HIS A 20 -25.62 -12.18 -29.61
CA HIS A 20 -26.58 -13.15 -29.04
C HIS A 20 -26.09 -13.84 -27.76
N GLY A 21 -24.77 -13.91 -27.53
CA GLY A 21 -24.18 -14.42 -26.29
C GLY A 21 -24.13 -13.41 -25.14
N ASP A 22 -24.50 -12.15 -25.38
CA ASP A 22 -24.52 -11.12 -24.34
C ASP A 22 -25.80 -11.25 -23.51
N SER A 23 -25.62 -11.66 -22.25
CA SER A 23 -26.71 -11.74 -21.29
C SER A 23 -26.43 -10.80 -20.10
N PRO A 24 -27.48 -10.19 -19.51
CA PRO A 24 -27.33 -9.36 -18.32
C PRO A 24 -26.65 -10.10 -17.15
N GLY A 25 -26.92 -11.40 -17.02
CA GLY A 25 -26.37 -12.27 -15.96
C GLY A 25 -24.95 -12.80 -16.22
N ALA A 26 -24.30 -12.43 -17.33
CA ALA A 26 -22.96 -12.90 -17.62
C ALA A 26 -21.94 -12.38 -16.58
N VAL A 27 -21.17 -13.30 -16.01
CA VAL A 27 -20.08 -12.96 -15.08
C VAL A 27 -18.85 -12.56 -15.90
N LEU A 28 -18.58 -11.25 -16.00
CA LEU A 28 -17.41 -10.75 -16.72
C LEU A 28 -16.13 -10.75 -15.89
N VAL A 29 -16.27 -10.57 -14.58
CA VAL A 29 -15.16 -10.58 -13.61
C VAL A 29 -15.57 -11.51 -12.48
N SER A 30 -14.72 -12.48 -12.18
CA SER A 30 -15.01 -13.52 -11.19
C SER A 30 -14.98 -13.02 -9.74
N GLN A 31 -14.10 -12.06 -9.44
CA GLN A 31 -14.03 -11.44 -8.12
C GLN A 31 -14.82 -10.13 -8.09
N PRO A 32 -15.89 -10.05 -7.26
CA PRO A 32 -16.66 -8.83 -7.12
C PRO A 32 -15.86 -7.71 -6.45
N LEU A 33 -16.21 -6.46 -6.73
CA LEU A 33 -15.68 -5.29 -6.02
C LEU A 33 -16.14 -5.30 -4.55
N THR A 34 -15.18 -5.34 -3.64
CA THR A 34 -15.36 -5.24 -2.17
C THR A 34 -14.86 -3.92 -1.61
N GLY A 35 -14.12 -3.14 -2.40
CA GLY A 35 -13.63 -1.80 -2.10
C GLY A 35 -12.11 -1.72 -2.05
N ASP A 36 -11.47 -2.66 -1.34
CA ASP A 36 -10.02 -2.81 -1.23
C ASP A 36 -9.37 -3.32 -2.53
N ASN A 37 -10.10 -4.12 -3.32
CA ASN A 37 -9.62 -4.70 -4.57
C ASN A 37 -9.85 -3.83 -5.82
N TYR A 38 -10.20 -2.54 -5.68
CA TYR A 38 -10.61 -1.67 -6.79
C TYR A 38 -9.62 -1.62 -7.95
N SER A 39 -8.31 -1.56 -7.70
CA SER A 39 -7.30 -1.50 -8.76
C SER A 39 -7.31 -2.74 -9.65
N THR A 40 -7.40 -3.92 -9.04
CA THR A 40 -7.45 -5.20 -9.75
C THR A 40 -8.80 -5.36 -10.45
N TRP A 41 -9.89 -5.08 -9.74
CA TRP A 41 -11.24 -5.16 -10.29
C TRP A 41 -11.45 -4.24 -11.49
N SER A 42 -11.06 -2.96 -11.37
CA SER A 42 -11.24 -1.97 -12.44
C SER A 42 -10.42 -2.33 -13.68
N ARG A 43 -9.21 -2.89 -13.50
CA ARG A 43 -8.40 -3.40 -14.60
C ARG A 43 -9.06 -4.59 -15.30
N SER A 44 -9.50 -5.59 -14.55
CA SER A 44 -10.19 -6.77 -15.10
C SER A 44 -11.49 -6.41 -15.81
N MET A 45 -12.30 -5.53 -15.21
CA MET A 45 -13.57 -5.09 -15.80
C MET A 45 -13.36 -4.30 -17.08
N SER A 46 -12.37 -3.40 -17.11
CA SER A 46 -12.01 -2.65 -18.32
C SER A 46 -11.56 -3.59 -19.46
N MET A 47 -10.78 -4.63 -19.15
CA MET A 47 -10.36 -5.63 -20.13
C MET A 47 -11.56 -6.40 -20.70
N ALA A 48 -12.47 -6.86 -19.84
CA ALA A 48 -13.66 -7.58 -20.28
C ALA A 48 -14.58 -6.72 -21.16
N LEU A 49 -14.81 -5.46 -20.79
CA LEU A 49 -15.62 -4.53 -21.59
C LEU A 49 -14.94 -4.16 -22.91
N SER A 50 -13.61 -4.01 -22.92
CA SER A 50 -12.85 -3.78 -24.14
C SER A 50 -12.98 -4.95 -25.13
N ALA A 51 -12.87 -6.20 -24.64
CA ALA A 51 -13.05 -7.39 -25.47
C ALA A 51 -14.46 -7.49 -26.10
N LYS A 52 -15.46 -6.83 -25.50
CA LYS A 52 -16.85 -6.78 -26.00
C LYS A 52 -17.17 -5.50 -26.77
N ASN A 53 -16.18 -4.65 -27.01
CA ASN A 53 -16.33 -3.33 -27.64
C ASN A 53 -17.33 -2.42 -26.91
N LYS A 54 -17.28 -2.41 -25.57
CA LYS A 54 -18.17 -1.64 -24.70
C LYS A 54 -17.45 -0.68 -23.75
N LEU A 55 -16.12 -0.60 -23.84
CA LEU A 55 -15.31 0.30 -23.00
C LEU A 55 -15.79 1.76 -23.09
N GLY A 56 -16.23 2.18 -24.28
CA GLY A 56 -16.67 3.55 -24.52
C GLY A 56 -17.89 4.01 -23.71
N PHE A 57 -18.67 3.07 -23.16
CA PHE A 57 -19.83 3.39 -22.30
C PHE A 57 -19.43 3.75 -20.87
N ILE A 58 -18.23 3.36 -20.42
CA ILE A 58 -17.75 3.64 -19.06
C ILE A 58 -16.73 4.79 -19.01
N ASP A 59 -15.97 5.01 -20.09
CA ASP A 59 -15.02 6.13 -20.19
C ASP A 59 -15.66 7.44 -20.68
N GLY A 60 -16.89 7.39 -21.20
CA GLY A 60 -17.64 8.54 -21.69
C GLY A 60 -17.36 8.92 -23.15
N SER A 61 -16.50 8.20 -23.87
CA SER A 61 -16.27 8.41 -25.30
C SER A 61 -17.53 8.16 -26.13
N ILE A 62 -18.45 7.30 -25.66
CA ILE A 62 -19.77 7.08 -26.24
C ILE A 62 -20.80 7.86 -25.41
N SER A 63 -21.02 9.11 -25.81
CA SER A 63 -21.98 10.00 -25.16
C SER A 63 -23.42 9.61 -25.47
N ARG A 64 -24.31 9.90 -24.51
CA ARG A 64 -25.76 9.72 -24.65
C ARG A 64 -26.27 10.60 -25.81
N PRO A 65 -26.98 10.03 -26.82
CA PRO A 65 -27.55 10.81 -27.91
C PRO A 65 -28.58 11.84 -27.41
N SER A 66 -28.54 13.05 -27.98
CA SER A 66 -29.39 14.18 -27.57
C SER A 66 -30.85 14.03 -28.01
N GLN A 67 -31.09 13.32 -29.11
CA GLN A 67 -32.43 13.12 -29.68
C GLN A 67 -32.97 11.74 -29.28
N GLN A 68 -33.99 11.73 -28.41
CA GLN A 68 -34.64 10.50 -27.92
C GLN A 68 -35.45 9.75 -28.99
N THR A 69 -35.78 10.39 -30.11
CA THR A 69 -36.53 9.79 -31.22
C THR A 69 -35.66 8.96 -32.18
N ASP A 70 -34.35 8.95 -31.99
CA ASP A 70 -33.43 8.23 -32.87
C ASP A 70 -33.30 6.76 -32.47
N LYS A 71 -33.30 5.86 -33.45
CA LYS A 71 -32.94 4.43 -33.24
C LYS A 71 -31.58 4.24 -32.55
N LEU A 72 -30.70 5.23 -32.69
CA LEU A 72 -29.41 5.28 -32.01
C LEU A 72 -29.57 5.43 -30.49
N PHE A 73 -30.55 6.18 -30.01
CA PHE A 73 -30.87 6.31 -28.59
C PHE A 73 -31.29 4.96 -28.01
N ASP A 74 -32.17 4.23 -28.68
CA ASP A 74 -32.62 2.90 -28.24
C ASP A 74 -31.46 1.89 -28.23
N ALA A 75 -30.59 1.93 -29.24
CA ALA A 75 -29.40 1.09 -29.27
C ALA A 75 -28.41 1.44 -28.15
N TRP A 76 -28.14 2.73 -27.93
CA TRP A 76 -27.32 3.22 -26.82
C TRP A 76 -27.90 2.79 -25.47
N SER A 77 -29.20 2.95 -25.27
CA SER A 77 -29.89 2.60 -24.01
C SER A 77 -29.78 1.11 -23.69
N ARG A 78 -29.98 0.24 -24.69
CA ARG A 78 -29.81 -1.21 -24.53
C ARG A 78 -28.37 -1.58 -24.15
N CYS A 79 -27.37 -1.00 -24.83
CA CYS A 79 -25.97 -1.25 -24.48
C CYS A 79 -25.60 -0.71 -23.09
N ASN A 80 -26.04 0.50 -22.74
CA ASN A 80 -25.83 1.08 -21.43
C ASN A 80 -26.41 0.18 -20.32
N ASN A 81 -27.65 -0.29 -20.49
CA ASN A 81 -28.30 -1.20 -19.52
C ASN A 81 -27.58 -2.55 -19.42
N MET A 82 -27.03 -3.06 -20.53
CA MET A 82 -26.22 -4.28 -20.52
C MET A 82 -24.94 -4.08 -19.70
N VAL A 83 -24.23 -2.98 -19.92
CA VAL A 83 -23.01 -2.65 -19.17
C VAL A 83 -23.31 -2.43 -17.69
N LEU A 84 -24.41 -1.73 -17.37
CA LEU A 84 -24.89 -1.58 -15.99
C LEU A 84 -25.14 -2.94 -15.33
N SER A 85 -25.80 -3.87 -16.03
CA SER A 85 -26.07 -5.21 -15.51
C SER A 85 -24.77 -5.96 -15.20
N TRP A 86 -23.76 -5.88 -16.06
CA TRP A 86 -22.46 -6.50 -15.81
C TRP A 86 -21.69 -5.84 -14.66
N ILE A 87 -21.79 -4.51 -14.49
CA ILE A 87 -21.20 -3.81 -13.34
C ILE A 87 -21.91 -4.26 -12.05
N LEU A 88 -23.24 -4.24 -12.02
CA LEU A 88 -24.03 -4.66 -10.85
C LEU A 88 -23.73 -6.10 -10.44
N ASN A 89 -23.55 -7.01 -11.40
CA ASN A 89 -23.19 -8.41 -11.14
C ASN A 89 -21.72 -8.62 -10.77
N SER A 90 -20.87 -7.59 -10.89
CA SER A 90 -19.46 -7.66 -10.55
C SER A 90 -19.09 -6.79 -9.34
N VAL A 91 -20.07 -6.31 -8.57
CA VAL A 91 -19.84 -5.63 -7.29
C VAL A 91 -20.49 -6.41 -6.15
N SER A 92 -20.03 -6.18 -4.92
CA SER A 92 -20.69 -6.74 -3.73
C SER A 92 -22.14 -6.24 -3.61
N LYS A 93 -23.00 -7.01 -2.94
CA LYS A 93 -24.44 -6.73 -2.83
C LYS A 93 -24.72 -5.36 -2.18
N ASP A 94 -23.93 -4.99 -1.18
CA ASP A 94 -24.05 -3.70 -0.50
C ASP A 94 -23.73 -2.53 -1.43
N LEU A 95 -22.69 -2.67 -2.26
CA LEU A 95 -22.35 -1.67 -3.27
C LEU A 95 -23.39 -1.60 -4.38
N ALA A 96 -23.88 -2.76 -4.85
CA ALA A 96 -24.94 -2.84 -5.86
C ALA A 96 -26.18 -2.02 -5.45
N ALA A 97 -26.61 -2.16 -4.19
CA ALA A 97 -27.75 -1.40 -3.65
C ALA A 97 -27.52 0.12 -3.68
N SER A 98 -26.28 0.58 -3.55
CA SER A 98 -25.93 2.01 -3.56
C SER A 98 -25.84 2.64 -4.96
N ILE A 99 -25.69 1.83 -6.01
CA ILE A 99 -25.47 2.30 -7.39
C ILE A 99 -26.61 1.92 -8.35
N ILE A 100 -27.57 1.09 -7.93
CA ILE A 100 -28.66 0.58 -8.79
C ILE A 100 -29.55 1.69 -9.40
N PHE A 101 -29.67 2.83 -8.74
CA PHE A 101 -30.48 3.97 -9.21
C PHE A 101 -29.73 4.95 -10.11
N ILE A 102 -28.48 4.64 -10.48
CA ILE A 102 -27.68 5.49 -11.37
C ILE A 102 -27.95 5.09 -12.82
N ASP A 103 -28.41 6.04 -13.64
CA ASP A 103 -28.93 5.77 -14.99
C ASP A 103 -27.87 5.37 -16.03
N THR A 104 -26.59 5.68 -15.80
CA THR A 104 -25.55 5.49 -16.82
C THR A 104 -24.35 4.73 -16.29
N ALA A 105 -23.82 3.84 -17.13
CA ALA A 105 -22.62 3.07 -16.82
C ALA A 105 -21.42 3.99 -16.55
N ALA A 106 -21.29 5.09 -17.30
CA ALA A 106 -20.26 6.11 -17.07
C ALA A 106 -20.37 6.77 -15.68
N ALA A 107 -21.58 7.11 -15.24
CA ALA A 107 -21.78 7.71 -13.91
C ALA A 107 -21.48 6.70 -12.79
N VAL A 108 -21.92 5.44 -12.93
CA VAL A 108 -21.55 4.37 -11.99
C VAL A 108 -20.04 4.18 -11.93
N TRP A 109 -19.39 4.10 -13.10
CA TRP A 109 -17.94 3.91 -13.18
C TRP A 109 -17.17 5.05 -12.52
N LYS A 110 -17.60 6.30 -12.75
CA LYS A 110 -17.04 7.48 -12.12
C LYS A 110 -17.21 7.47 -10.59
N ASP A 111 -18.41 7.18 -10.10
CA ASP A 111 -18.71 7.10 -8.68
C ASP A 111 -17.85 6.04 -7.97
N LEU A 112 -17.78 4.82 -8.52
CA LEU A 112 -16.93 3.76 -7.97
C LEU A 112 -15.45 4.16 -7.98
N LYS A 113 -14.98 4.81 -9.05
CA LYS A 113 -13.61 5.34 -9.13
C LYS A 113 -13.34 6.36 -8.05
N GLU A 114 -14.22 7.34 -7.86
CA GLU A 114 -14.04 8.40 -6.86
C GLU A 114 -14.04 7.83 -5.44
N ARG A 115 -14.92 6.88 -5.14
CA ARG A 115 -15.04 6.24 -3.81
C ARG A 115 -13.83 5.37 -3.46
N PHE A 116 -13.34 4.55 -4.40
CA PHE A 116 -12.38 3.49 -4.08
C PHE A 116 -10.97 3.69 -4.63
N SER A 117 -10.74 4.66 -5.52
CA SER A 117 -9.37 4.96 -5.99
C SER A 117 -8.47 5.54 -4.88
N GLN A 118 -9.03 6.31 -3.94
CA GLN A 118 -8.26 6.97 -2.88
C GLN A 118 -7.83 6.04 -1.75
N SER A 119 -8.61 4.99 -1.44
CA SER A 119 -8.30 4.08 -0.31
C SER A 119 -6.94 3.39 -0.43
N ASN A 120 -6.34 3.38 -1.63
CA ASN A 120 -5.04 2.79 -1.87
C ASN A 120 -3.87 3.78 -1.75
N ALA A 121 -4.08 5.10 -1.74
CA ALA A 121 -2.98 6.06 -1.63
C ALA A 121 -2.23 5.97 -0.29
N PRO A 122 -2.90 5.91 0.87
CA PRO A 122 -2.22 5.68 2.15
C PRO A 122 -1.54 4.31 2.21
N ARG A 123 -2.15 3.28 1.60
CA ARG A 123 -1.60 1.92 1.59
C ARG A 123 -0.35 1.80 0.71
N ILE A 124 -0.37 2.44 -0.46
CA ILE A 124 0.80 2.56 -1.35
C ILE A 124 1.92 3.31 -0.63
N PHE A 125 1.60 4.42 0.05
CA PHE A 125 2.58 5.18 0.83
C PHE A 125 3.18 4.34 1.97
N GLN A 126 2.36 3.61 2.72
CA GLN A 126 2.84 2.68 3.76
C GLN A 126 3.73 1.58 3.18
N LEU A 127 3.36 0.99 2.03
CA LEU A 127 4.17 -0.03 1.36
C LEU A 127 5.49 0.56 0.85
N GLN A 128 5.48 1.76 0.29
CA GLN A 128 6.69 2.49 -0.09
C GLN A 128 7.59 2.74 1.12
N GLN A 129 7.03 3.21 2.24
CA GLN A 129 7.78 3.43 3.47
C GLN A 129 8.35 2.12 4.04
N ALA A 130 7.58 1.04 4.02
CA ALA A 130 8.03 -0.29 4.43
C ALA A 130 9.19 -0.78 3.55
N ILE A 131 9.08 -0.68 2.22
CA ILE A 131 10.16 -1.03 1.28
C ILE A 131 11.41 -0.17 1.53
N SER A 132 11.24 1.15 1.70
CA SER A 132 12.35 2.05 2.03
C SER A 132 13.02 1.69 3.35
N SER A 133 12.23 1.36 4.39
CA SER A 133 12.78 0.93 5.69
C SER A 133 13.50 -0.42 5.62
N LEU A 134 12.99 -1.36 4.82
CA LEU A 134 13.63 -2.66 4.59
C LEU A 134 14.94 -2.49 3.80
N SER A 135 14.95 -1.63 2.78
CA SER A 135 16.15 -1.26 2.03
C SER A 135 17.18 -0.56 2.93
N GLN A 136 16.74 0.35 3.81
CA GLN A 136 17.62 1.02 4.77
C GLN A 136 18.16 0.07 5.83
N ASN A 137 17.37 -0.90 6.30
CA ASN A 137 17.86 -1.92 7.23
C ASN A 137 18.83 -2.89 6.56
N GLN A 138 18.63 -3.23 5.28
CA GLN A 138 19.64 -3.99 4.52
C GLN A 138 20.91 -3.17 4.29
N GLN A 139 20.81 -1.85 4.07
CA GLN A 139 21.97 -0.95 4.04
C GLN A 139 22.63 -0.78 5.42
N SER A 140 21.86 -0.78 6.52
CA SER A 140 22.39 -0.70 7.89
C SER A 140 23.04 -1.99 8.35
N VAL A 141 22.60 -3.15 7.85
CA VAL A 141 23.28 -4.44 8.06
C VAL A 141 24.55 -4.52 7.20
N LEU A 142 24.56 -3.91 6.01
CA LEU A 142 25.76 -3.68 5.20
C LEU A 142 26.67 -2.55 5.74
N LEU A 143 26.15 -1.74 6.69
CA LEU A 143 26.86 -0.71 7.44
C LEU A 143 27.08 -1.16 8.90
N MET A 144 27.15 -2.47 9.16
CA MET A 144 28.03 -2.91 10.24
C MET A 144 29.43 -2.45 9.85
N ASP A 145 30.10 -1.71 10.73
CA ASP A 145 31.50 -1.35 10.54
C ASP A 145 32.25 -2.61 10.10
N PRO A 146 32.99 -2.57 8.97
CA PRO A 146 33.68 -3.75 8.47
C PRO A 146 34.50 -4.33 9.62
N LEU A 147 34.29 -5.63 9.90
CA LEU A 147 35.03 -6.35 10.93
C LEU A 147 36.50 -5.90 10.83
N PRO A 148 37.09 -5.36 11.90
CA PRO A 148 38.44 -4.85 11.83
C PRO A 148 39.33 -5.97 11.28
N PRO A 149 40.19 -5.68 10.30
CA PRO A 149 41.07 -6.71 9.76
C PRO A 149 41.86 -7.34 10.91
N ILE A 150 42.18 -8.63 10.80
CA ILE A 150 42.70 -9.44 11.91
C ILE A 150 43.93 -8.81 12.60
N ASN A 151 44.75 -8.07 11.86
CA ASN A 151 45.89 -7.30 12.37
C ASN A 151 45.49 -6.19 13.35
N LYS A 152 44.34 -5.55 13.14
CA LYS A 152 43.76 -4.56 14.05
C LYS A 152 43.11 -5.23 15.27
N VAL A 153 42.54 -6.42 15.13
CA VAL A 153 42.02 -7.22 16.26
C VAL A 153 43.13 -7.57 17.25
N PHE A 154 44.27 -8.08 16.78
CA PHE A 154 45.41 -8.36 17.65
C PHE A 154 45.94 -7.09 18.32
N SER A 155 46.00 -5.97 17.59
CA SER A 155 46.45 -4.69 18.15
C SER A 155 45.49 -4.15 19.22
N LEU A 156 44.18 -4.33 19.04
CA LEU A 156 43.15 -3.94 20.00
C LEU A 156 43.20 -4.81 21.25
N ILE A 157 43.33 -6.14 21.10
CA ILE A 157 43.49 -7.06 22.22
C ILE A 157 44.76 -6.72 23.02
N LEU A 158 45.89 -6.49 22.33
CA LEU A 158 47.15 -6.12 22.99
C LEU A 158 47.04 -4.77 23.73
N GLN A 159 46.27 -3.83 23.19
CA GLN A 159 46.02 -2.53 23.81
C GLN A 159 45.12 -2.67 25.04
N GLU A 160 44.09 -3.51 24.98
CA GLU A 160 43.19 -3.80 26.09
C GLU A 160 43.90 -4.50 27.23
N GLU A 161 44.75 -5.50 26.95
CA GLU A 161 45.58 -6.16 27.97
C GLU A 161 46.58 -5.19 28.62
N ARG A 162 47.23 -4.32 27.82
CA ARG A 162 48.12 -3.26 28.36
C ARG A 162 47.38 -2.28 29.27
N GLN A 163 46.15 -1.89 28.91
CA GLN A 163 45.34 -1.00 29.75
C GLN A 163 44.85 -1.70 31.02
N ARG A 164 44.57 -3.00 30.94
CA ARG A 164 44.18 -3.84 32.08
C ARG A 164 45.29 -3.98 33.12
N GLU A 165 46.54 -4.07 32.68
CA GLU A 165 47.71 -4.04 33.57
C GLU A 165 47.87 -2.69 34.28
N VAL A 166 47.70 -1.58 33.56
CA VAL A 166 47.81 -0.22 34.12
C VAL A 166 46.67 0.10 35.10
N ALA A 167 45.46 -0.39 34.84
CA ALA A 167 44.32 -0.27 35.75
C ALA A 167 44.53 -1.03 37.07
N SER A 168 45.34 -2.10 37.09
CA SER A 168 45.67 -2.85 38.31
C SER A 168 46.58 -2.08 39.27
N ILE A 169 47.29 -1.05 38.82
CA ILE A 169 48.28 -0.29 39.60
C ILE A 169 47.66 0.92 40.31
N THR A 170 46.44 1.36 39.93
CA THR A 170 45.84 2.61 40.46
C THR A 170 44.89 2.40 41.66
N HIS A 171 44.80 1.19 42.24
CA HIS A 171 44.11 0.99 43.52
C HIS A 171 45.13 0.79 44.66
N PRO A 172 45.51 1.83 45.43
CA PRO A 172 45.88 1.60 46.83
C PRO A 172 44.60 1.24 47.59
N ALA A 173 44.60 0.04 48.18
CA ALA A 173 43.59 -0.35 49.15
C ALA A 173 43.59 0.64 50.32
N MET A 174 42.56 1.48 50.39
CA MET A 174 42.16 2.15 51.62
C MET A 174 41.23 1.20 52.36
N GLU A 175 41.73 0.49 53.36
CA GLU A 175 40.89 -0.09 54.41
C GLU A 175 40.97 0.79 55.67
N PRO A 176 39.83 1.21 56.25
CA PRO A 176 39.78 1.78 57.58
C PRO A 176 39.51 0.66 58.62
N ALA A 177 40.29 0.63 59.71
CA ALA A 177 39.80 0.53 61.10
C ALA A 177 40.77 -0.19 62.06
N ALA A 178 41.01 0.48 63.20
CA ALA A 178 41.33 -0.06 64.53
C ALA A 178 42.69 -0.77 64.74
N LEU A 179 43.40 -0.74 65.87
CA LEU A 179 43.39 -0.05 67.18
C LEU A 179 44.69 -0.56 67.89
N LEU A 180 45.29 0.25 68.78
CA LEU A 180 46.35 -0.09 69.77
C LEU A 180 47.75 -0.44 69.22
N SER A 181 48.90 -0.06 69.80
CA SER A 181 49.24 0.57 71.08
C SER A 181 50.78 0.83 71.08
N HIS A 182 51.22 1.64 72.05
CA HIS A 182 52.60 1.81 72.55
C HIS A 182 53.40 3.02 72.04
N HIS A 183 53.08 4.17 72.63
CA HIS A 183 54.03 5.26 72.81
C HIS A 183 54.20 5.54 74.31
N THR A 184 55.45 5.54 74.79
CA THR A 184 55.88 6.32 75.96
C THR A 184 57.27 6.85 75.65
N PRO A 185 57.53 8.15 75.95
CA PRO A 185 58.26 8.44 77.18
C PRO A 185 57.65 9.58 78.03
N HIS A 186 58.24 9.74 79.21
CA HIS A 186 57.78 10.31 80.50
C HIS A 186 58.00 11.85 80.66
N PRO A 187 57.84 12.46 81.87
CA PRO A 187 56.82 13.43 82.37
C PRO A 187 57.26 14.93 82.33
N PRO A 188 56.57 15.97 82.91
CA PRO A 188 56.39 16.24 84.37
C PRO A 188 54.97 16.85 84.73
N ARG A 189 54.39 16.63 85.93
CA ARG A 189 54.45 17.44 87.20
C ARG A 189 53.19 18.30 87.49
N ASN A 190 52.58 18.02 88.66
CA ASN A 190 51.90 18.90 89.66
C ASN A 190 50.74 19.80 89.21
N ASP A 191 49.74 20.15 90.01
CA ASP A 191 49.37 19.92 91.41
C ASP A 191 47.86 20.23 91.55
N ALA A 192 47.24 19.68 92.59
CA ALA A 192 46.16 20.24 93.43
C ALA A 192 45.17 21.25 92.80
N LYS A 193 43.86 21.06 92.91
CA LYS A 193 43.10 21.08 94.17
C LYS A 193 41.64 20.69 93.90
#